data_AF-A0A2V6IBE4-F1
#
_entry.id   AF-A0A2V6IBE4-F1
#
_cell.length_a   1.000
_cell.length_b   1.000
_cell.length_c   1.000
_cell.angle_alpha   90.00
_cell.angle_beta   90.00
_cell.angle_gamma   90.00
#
_symmetry.space_group_name_H-M   'P 1'
#
loop_
_entity.id
_entity.type
_entity.pdbx_description
1 polymer ?
#
loop_
_entity_poly.entity_id
_entity_poly.type
_entity_poly.pdbx_seq_one_letter_code
_entity_poly.pdbx_strand_id
1 'polypeptide(L)'
;MKAEMDVGTNRKALQINLDAKKYGTFAEIGAGQEVARRFFTVGGAAGTIAKTMSAYDMTFSDAIYGPTDRYVSRKRLWTMLDHEYELLVKRLDAKLGGDRTFFVFADTVAARSFKQHNESHGWLGVRFQTEPRGEPSQIIIHVRMLDESNADQQEALGVIGVNLLYGAFYYSQPERLISSLQENLAPGRIQVDLIKFSGPSFAKIDNRLINLQLVSQGLTDAVMFTADGEMVQPSEILHKKAILIERGSFRPVTYATNDMLEGARGQFLKESGCSEEDTVVLMEMTLENLLSEGQLNHADFLARVDILGALGRTVLISKFGEYYRLAGYLSRYTNRMIGLVMGVPSLIEILDEKYYLNLEGGILEALGRMFKHGLKLYVYPMIDETTGAILSATKVHVAPNLRALFQYLIDNCYIQEIADYRKDFLRIYPATVLAKLKAGDKSWEEMVPPEVAQIIKEREFFGYRAAVAA
;
A
#
# COMPACT_ATOMS: atom_id res chain seq x y z
N MET A 1 20.88 -9.16 21.54
CA MET A 1 19.79 -8.87 20.59
C MET A 1 18.39 -9.04 21.19
N LYS A 2 17.79 -10.25 21.32
CA LYS A 2 16.39 -10.40 21.80
C LYS A 2 16.14 -9.76 23.18
N ALA A 3 17.03 -10.00 24.15
CA ALA A 3 16.93 -9.40 25.48
C ALA A 3 17.05 -7.86 25.49
N GLU A 4 17.90 -7.28 24.63
CA GLU A 4 18.06 -5.82 24.52
C GLU A 4 16.84 -5.17 23.85
N MET A 5 16.26 -5.83 22.85
CA MET A 5 15.02 -5.41 22.18
C MET A 5 13.83 -5.43 23.15
N ASP A 6 13.74 -6.48 23.97
CA ASP A 6 12.74 -6.56 25.04
C ASP A 6 12.92 -5.43 26.07
N VAL A 7 14.16 -5.11 26.46
CA VAL A 7 14.45 -3.98 27.35
C VAL A 7 14.02 -2.65 26.73
N GLY A 8 14.26 -2.44 25.44
CA GLY A 8 13.85 -1.24 24.71
C GLY A 8 12.33 -1.04 24.71
N THR A 9 11.59 -2.09 24.39
CA THR A 9 10.12 -2.07 24.38
C THR A 9 9.55 -1.88 25.78
N ASN A 10 10.09 -2.59 26.78
CA ASN A 10 9.65 -2.48 28.17
C ASN A 10 9.91 -1.09 28.74
N ARG A 11 11.00 -0.41 28.33
CA ARG A 11 11.27 0.98 28.71
C ARG A 11 10.20 1.93 28.17
N LYS A 12 9.77 1.76 26.91
CA LYS A 12 8.67 2.55 26.32
C LYS A 12 7.37 2.36 27.10
N ALA A 13 6.99 1.11 27.38
CA ALA A 13 5.79 0.80 28.16
C ALA A 13 5.86 1.37 29.59
N LEU A 14 7.01 1.27 30.26
CA LEU A 14 7.21 1.83 31.59
C LEU A 14 7.11 3.36 31.60
N GLN A 15 7.70 4.02 30.60
CA GLN A 15 7.61 5.48 30.47
C GLN A 15 6.14 5.94 30.33
N ILE A 16 5.34 5.25 29.52
CA ILE A 16 3.90 5.53 29.42
C ILE A 16 3.22 5.29 30.77
N ASN A 17 3.54 4.19 31.45
CA ASN A 17 2.97 3.86 32.76
C ASN A 17 3.22 4.92 33.83
N LEU A 18 4.39 5.58 33.77
CA LEU A 18 4.81 6.63 34.70
C LEU A 18 4.29 8.02 34.32
N ASP A 19 3.73 8.19 33.12
CA ASP A 19 3.11 9.43 32.68
C ASP A 19 1.70 9.55 33.26
N ALA A 20 1.59 10.23 34.41
CA ALA A 20 0.33 10.39 35.14
C ALA A 20 -0.81 11.05 34.34
N LYS A 21 -0.51 11.69 33.20
CA LYS A 21 -1.51 12.27 32.31
C LYS A 21 -2.19 11.22 31.42
N LYS A 22 -1.54 10.08 31.13
CA LYS A 22 -2.06 9.07 30.21
C LYS A 22 -2.91 8.07 30.99
N TYR A 23 -4.20 7.98 30.65
CA TYR A 23 -5.10 7.04 31.33
C TYR A 23 -6.13 6.46 30.38
N GLY A 24 -6.25 5.14 30.32
CA GLY A 24 -6.99 4.55 29.22
C GLY A 24 -7.39 3.09 29.36
N THR A 25 -7.99 2.60 28.28
CA THR A 25 -8.48 1.22 28.17
C THR A 25 -7.68 0.46 27.11
N PHE A 26 -7.42 -0.82 27.37
CA PHE A 26 -6.92 -1.78 26.38
C PHE A 26 -8.06 -2.75 26.04
N ALA A 27 -8.40 -2.86 24.77
CA ALA A 27 -9.43 -3.77 24.26
C ALA A 27 -8.86 -4.65 23.15
N GLU A 28 -8.46 -5.86 23.51
CA GLU A 28 -7.74 -6.77 22.61
C GLU A 28 -8.64 -7.95 22.27
N ILE A 29 -8.82 -8.29 20.99
CA ILE A 29 -9.64 -9.43 20.55
C ILE A 29 -8.82 -10.39 19.71
N GLY A 30 -9.01 -11.68 19.97
CA GLY A 30 -8.26 -12.74 19.33
C GLY A 30 -6.83 -12.76 19.86
N ALA A 31 -5.85 -12.92 18.97
CA ALA A 31 -4.47 -13.14 19.38
C ALA A 31 -3.72 -11.89 19.88
N GLY A 32 -4.38 -10.73 19.99
CA GLY A 32 -3.75 -9.46 20.35
C GLY A 32 -3.40 -9.23 21.83
N GLN A 33 -3.58 -10.21 22.73
CA GLN A 33 -3.50 -10.07 24.21
C GLN A 33 -2.12 -9.69 24.81
N GLU A 34 -1.19 -9.19 24.01
CA GLU A 34 0.20 -9.02 24.40
C GLU A 34 0.57 -7.57 24.73
N VAL A 35 -0.21 -6.58 24.27
CA VAL A 35 0.10 -5.18 24.55
C VAL A 35 -0.21 -4.88 25.99
N ALA A 36 -1.44 -5.14 26.47
CA ALA A 36 -1.78 -4.90 27.88
C ALA A 36 -0.88 -5.72 28.83
N ARG A 37 -0.53 -6.95 28.46
CA ARG A 37 0.39 -7.81 29.23
C ARG A 37 1.74 -7.14 29.48
N ARG A 38 2.32 -6.49 28.46
CA ARG A 38 3.60 -5.76 28.62
C ARG A 38 3.47 -4.61 29.63
N PHE A 39 2.37 -3.85 29.57
CA PHE A 39 2.11 -2.77 30.53
C PHE A 39 1.94 -3.27 31.97
N PHE A 40 1.33 -4.44 32.18
CA PHE A 40 1.29 -5.06 33.52
C PHE A 40 2.66 -5.52 33.99
N THR A 41 3.45 -6.13 33.10
CA THR A 41 4.74 -6.74 33.44
C THR A 41 5.78 -5.72 33.88
N VAL A 42 5.80 -4.52 33.27
CA VAL A 42 6.79 -3.49 33.58
C VAL A 42 6.50 -2.70 34.87
N GLY A 43 5.29 -2.85 35.45
CA GLY A 43 4.87 -2.12 36.65
C GLY A 43 4.40 -0.68 36.38
N GLY A 44 3.72 -0.07 37.34
CA GLY A 44 3.12 1.28 37.21
C GLY A 44 1.74 1.32 36.52
N ALA A 45 1.22 0.17 36.07
CA ALA A 45 -0.03 0.06 35.32
C ALA A 45 -1.24 0.70 36.02
N ALA A 46 -1.31 0.73 37.35
CA ALA A 46 -2.40 1.36 38.08
C ALA A 46 -2.56 2.88 37.78
N GLY A 47 -1.46 3.54 37.39
CA GLY A 47 -1.47 4.94 36.98
C GLY A 47 -2.05 5.18 35.60
N THR A 48 -2.11 4.14 34.74
CA THR A 48 -2.33 4.24 33.29
C THR A 48 -3.51 3.43 32.78
N ILE A 49 -3.79 2.26 33.36
CA ILE A 49 -4.84 1.34 32.91
C ILE A 49 -6.09 1.55 33.76
N ALA A 50 -7.15 2.05 33.13
CA ALA A 50 -8.49 2.10 33.70
C ALA A 50 -9.22 0.76 33.56
N LYS A 51 -9.05 0.11 32.40
CA LYS A 51 -9.68 -1.16 32.07
C LYS A 51 -8.85 -1.94 31.04
N THR A 52 -8.84 -3.25 31.18
CA THR A 52 -8.45 -4.20 30.13
C THR A 52 -9.66 -5.08 29.83
N MET A 53 -9.90 -5.38 28.56
CA MET A 53 -10.96 -6.30 28.15
C MET A 53 -10.47 -7.22 27.03
N SER A 54 -11.03 -8.44 27.03
CA SER A 54 -10.83 -9.42 25.97
C SER A 54 -12.12 -10.19 25.74
N ALA A 55 -12.53 -10.30 24.47
CA ALA A 55 -13.72 -11.05 24.06
C ALA A 55 -13.34 -12.07 22.98
N TYR A 56 -13.04 -13.30 23.39
CA TYR A 56 -12.63 -14.38 22.47
C TYR A 56 -13.80 -15.06 21.75
N ASP A 57 -14.93 -15.21 22.45
CA ASP A 57 -16.12 -15.82 21.88
C ASP A 57 -16.87 -14.81 21.01
N MET A 58 -17.30 -15.23 19.82
CA MET A 58 -18.00 -14.37 18.86
C MET A 58 -19.30 -13.82 19.43
N THR A 59 -20.04 -14.61 20.21
CA THR A 59 -21.30 -14.19 20.84
C THR A 59 -21.06 -13.11 21.88
N PHE A 60 -20.01 -13.25 22.69
CA PHE A 60 -19.61 -12.22 23.65
C PHE A 60 -19.12 -10.95 22.93
N SER A 61 -18.32 -11.10 21.88
CA SER A 61 -17.86 -9.97 21.06
C SER A 61 -19.04 -9.21 20.46
N ASP A 62 -20.03 -9.92 19.91
CA ASP A 62 -21.22 -9.31 19.30
C ASP A 62 -22.15 -8.68 20.33
N ALA A 63 -22.25 -9.24 21.54
CA ALA A 63 -23.03 -8.64 22.62
C ALA A 63 -22.45 -7.29 23.08
N ILE A 64 -21.13 -7.10 22.95
CA ILE A 64 -20.43 -5.87 23.36
C ILE A 64 -20.35 -4.87 22.19
N TYR A 65 -19.94 -5.33 21.01
CA TYR A 65 -19.59 -4.50 19.86
C TYR A 65 -20.55 -4.63 18.68
N GLY A 66 -21.65 -5.38 18.81
CA GLY A 66 -22.59 -5.67 17.73
C GLY A 66 -22.05 -6.69 16.70
N PRO A 67 -22.92 -7.21 15.82
CA PRO A 67 -22.52 -8.15 14.78
C PRO A 67 -21.65 -7.50 13.68
N THR A 68 -20.79 -8.29 13.03
CA THR A 68 -19.98 -7.86 11.88
C THR A 68 -19.80 -8.98 10.86
N ASP A 69 -19.60 -8.63 9.58
CA ASP A 69 -19.34 -9.61 8.52
C ASP A 69 -17.96 -10.26 8.66
N ARG A 70 -16.97 -9.50 9.13
CA ARG A 70 -15.59 -9.94 9.37
C ARG A 70 -15.10 -9.45 10.72
N TYR A 71 -14.74 -10.40 11.59
CA TYR A 71 -14.27 -10.07 12.94
C TYR A 71 -12.90 -9.39 12.91
N VAL A 72 -11.98 -9.84 12.06
CA VAL A 72 -10.71 -9.14 11.82
C VAL A 72 -10.91 -8.16 10.67
N SER A 73 -11.31 -6.93 11.01
CA SER A 73 -11.58 -5.88 10.02
C SER A 73 -11.41 -4.48 10.59
N ARG A 74 -11.19 -3.51 9.69
CA ARG A 74 -11.18 -2.08 10.02
C ARG A 74 -12.47 -1.65 10.73
N LYS A 75 -13.62 -2.14 10.26
CA LYS A 75 -14.94 -1.84 10.84
C LYS A 75 -15.01 -2.30 12.30
N ARG A 76 -14.59 -3.54 12.59
CA ARG A 76 -14.58 -4.07 13.96
C ARG A 76 -13.67 -3.25 14.86
N LEU A 77 -12.43 -2.95 14.42
CA LEU A 77 -11.49 -2.12 15.19
C LEU A 77 -12.13 -0.76 15.53
N TRP A 78 -12.76 -0.11 14.55
CA TRP A 78 -13.38 1.19 14.75
C TRP A 78 -14.50 1.14 15.79
N THR A 79 -15.39 0.15 15.70
CA THR A 79 -16.47 -0.05 16.69
C THR A 79 -15.93 -0.29 18.11
N MET A 80 -14.81 -1.01 18.24
CA MET A 80 -14.15 -1.20 19.53
C MET A 80 -13.61 0.12 20.08
N LEU A 81 -12.89 0.90 19.26
CA LEU A 81 -12.35 2.20 19.66
C LEU A 81 -13.46 3.17 20.07
N ASP A 82 -14.58 3.22 19.34
CA ASP A 82 -15.75 4.04 19.66
C ASP A 82 -16.36 3.64 21.00
N HIS A 83 -16.80 2.38 21.11
CA HIS A 83 -17.51 1.88 22.28
C HIS A 83 -16.70 2.07 23.57
N GLU A 84 -15.42 1.70 23.52
CA GLU A 84 -14.55 1.74 24.68
C GLU A 84 -14.21 3.17 25.09
N TYR A 85 -14.07 4.08 24.13
CA TYR A 85 -13.75 5.48 24.42
C TYR A 85 -14.95 6.21 25.01
N GLU A 86 -16.15 6.02 24.45
CA GLU A 86 -17.39 6.56 25.02
C GLU A 86 -17.62 6.06 26.44
N LEU A 87 -17.40 4.76 26.68
CA LEU A 87 -17.52 4.18 28.01
C LEU A 87 -16.49 4.76 28.99
N LEU A 88 -15.25 4.94 28.57
CA LEU A 88 -14.18 5.53 29.38
C LEU A 88 -14.53 6.95 29.80
N VAL A 89 -14.91 7.81 28.84
CA VAL A 89 -15.34 9.20 29.09
C VAL A 89 -16.53 9.23 30.03
N LYS A 90 -17.58 8.46 29.73
CA LYS A 90 -18.81 8.41 30.55
C LYS A 90 -18.55 8.05 32.00
N ARG A 91 -17.55 7.20 32.27
CA ARG A 91 -17.24 6.71 33.62
C ARG A 91 -16.29 7.63 34.39
N LEU A 92 -15.35 8.28 33.71
CA LEU A 92 -14.19 8.91 34.37
C LEU A 92 -14.03 10.41 34.12
N ASP A 93 -14.69 11.01 33.11
CA ASP A 93 -14.47 12.42 32.77
C ASP A 93 -14.75 13.38 33.93
N ALA A 94 -15.85 13.16 34.65
CA ALA A 94 -16.22 14.03 35.78
C ALA A 94 -15.17 14.07 36.90
N LYS A 95 -14.38 12.99 37.07
CA LYS A 95 -13.39 12.87 38.15
C LYS A 95 -11.95 13.13 37.69
N LEU A 96 -11.60 12.72 36.48
CA LEU A 96 -10.22 12.69 36.00
C LEU A 96 -10.01 13.46 34.70
N GLY A 97 -11.07 13.82 33.99
CA GLY A 97 -10.99 14.41 32.65
C GLY A 97 -10.37 15.81 32.62
N GLY A 98 -10.35 16.53 33.76
CA GLY A 98 -9.65 17.82 33.86
C GLY A 98 -8.13 17.71 33.99
N ASP A 99 -7.63 16.59 34.53
CA ASP A 99 -6.21 16.41 34.84
C ASP A 99 -5.51 15.41 33.89
N ARG A 100 -6.29 14.50 33.30
CA ARG A 100 -5.78 13.39 32.48
C ARG A 100 -6.28 13.48 31.04
N THR A 101 -5.44 12.98 30.14
CA THR A 101 -5.79 12.72 28.74
C THR A 101 -6.17 11.26 28.57
N PHE A 102 -7.39 11.02 28.07
CA PHE A 102 -7.91 9.68 27.88
C PHE A 102 -7.42 9.04 26.59
N PHE A 103 -7.17 7.73 26.63
CA PHE A 103 -6.90 6.92 25.45
C PHE A 103 -7.61 5.56 25.47
N VAL A 104 -7.80 4.99 24.30
CA VAL A 104 -8.17 3.59 24.09
C VAL A 104 -7.22 3.00 23.08
N PHE A 105 -6.57 1.91 23.45
CA PHE A 105 -5.93 0.99 22.52
C PHE A 105 -6.89 -0.15 22.21
N ALA A 106 -7.03 -0.48 20.94
CA ALA A 106 -7.78 -1.65 20.52
C ALA A 106 -7.07 -2.44 19.43
N ASP A 107 -7.27 -3.75 19.42
CA ASP A 107 -6.87 -4.59 18.32
C ASP A 107 -7.85 -5.74 18.03
N THR A 108 -7.84 -6.18 16.76
CA THR A 108 -8.52 -7.40 16.34
C THR A 108 -7.60 -8.16 15.40
N VAL A 109 -7.22 -9.37 15.80
CA VAL A 109 -6.10 -10.10 15.18
C VAL A 109 -6.45 -11.57 14.96
N ALA A 110 -6.20 -12.04 13.74
CA ALA A 110 -6.14 -13.46 13.40
C ALA A 110 -4.67 -13.90 13.33
N ALA A 111 -4.18 -14.54 14.39
CA ALA A 111 -2.90 -15.22 14.36
C ALA A 111 -3.04 -16.66 13.83
N ARG A 112 -1.89 -17.28 13.54
CA ARG A 112 -1.84 -18.62 12.94
C ARG A 112 -2.57 -19.64 13.82
N SER A 113 -3.53 -20.34 13.23
CA SER A 113 -4.23 -21.44 13.90
C SER A 113 -3.54 -22.78 13.61
N PHE A 114 -3.66 -23.74 14.53
CA PHE A 114 -3.17 -25.11 14.33
C PHE A 114 -3.90 -25.87 13.21
N LYS A 115 -5.07 -25.39 12.75
CA LYS A 115 -5.95 -26.08 11.79
C LYS A 115 -6.01 -25.43 10.39
N GLN A 116 -5.68 -24.14 10.27
CA GLN A 116 -5.80 -23.38 9.02
C GLN A 116 -4.53 -22.57 8.76
N HIS A 117 -4.00 -22.70 7.54
CA HIS A 117 -2.86 -21.93 7.02
C HIS A 117 -3.30 -20.57 6.41
N ASN A 118 -4.25 -19.89 7.04
CA ASN A 118 -4.68 -18.56 6.58
C ASN A 118 -3.59 -17.52 6.87
N GLU A 119 -3.62 -16.43 6.10
CA GLU A 119 -2.77 -15.27 6.32
C GLU A 119 -2.94 -14.74 7.75
N SER A 120 -1.82 -14.54 8.45
CA SER A 120 -1.81 -14.01 9.82
C SER A 120 -1.74 -12.49 9.75
N HIS A 121 -2.81 -11.81 10.16
CA HIS A 121 -2.93 -10.36 10.04
C HIS A 121 -3.84 -9.77 11.12
N GLY A 122 -3.81 -8.45 11.27
CA GLY A 122 -4.60 -7.77 12.28
C GLY A 122 -4.72 -6.26 12.08
N TRP A 123 -5.71 -5.69 12.77
CA TRP A 123 -5.93 -4.25 12.85
C TRP A 123 -5.63 -3.78 14.26
N LEU A 124 -4.77 -2.79 14.41
CA LEU A 124 -4.46 -2.14 15.69
C LEU A 124 -4.82 -0.67 15.60
N GLY A 125 -5.26 -0.08 16.70
CA GLY A 125 -5.57 1.34 16.73
C GLY A 125 -5.47 1.95 18.11
N VAL A 126 -5.23 3.25 18.12
CA VAL A 126 -5.26 4.08 19.31
C VAL A 126 -6.12 5.31 19.04
N ARG A 127 -7.08 5.54 19.93
CA ARG A 127 -7.82 6.80 20.03
C ARG A 127 -7.37 7.52 21.29
N PHE A 128 -7.01 8.79 21.19
CA PHE A 128 -6.40 9.49 22.32
C PHE A 128 -6.62 10.99 22.28
N GLN A 129 -6.63 11.60 23.46
CA GLN A 129 -6.60 13.04 23.63
C GLN A 129 -5.16 13.56 23.70
N THR A 130 -4.90 14.71 23.07
CA THR A 130 -3.65 15.46 23.28
C THR A 130 -3.73 16.39 24.49
N GLU A 131 -4.93 16.87 24.81
CA GLU A 131 -5.21 17.76 25.94
C GLU A 131 -6.43 17.27 26.73
N PRO A 132 -6.49 17.48 28.06
CA PRO A 132 -7.64 17.09 28.87
C PRO A 132 -8.94 17.66 28.29
N ARG A 133 -9.99 16.83 28.16
CA ARG A 133 -11.27 17.15 27.50
C ARG A 133 -11.18 17.63 26.04
N GLY A 134 -10.04 17.47 25.38
CA GLY A 134 -9.91 17.74 23.95
C GLY A 134 -10.67 16.70 23.11
N GLU A 135 -11.04 17.11 21.90
CA GLU A 135 -11.49 16.20 20.85
C GLU A 135 -10.40 15.16 20.55
N PRO A 136 -10.73 13.86 20.48
CA PRO A 136 -9.72 12.83 20.32
C PRO A 136 -9.20 12.74 18.88
N SER A 137 -7.93 12.40 18.76
CA SER A 137 -7.31 11.94 17.51
C SER A 137 -7.21 10.42 17.50
N GLN A 138 -7.06 9.84 16.32
CA GLN A 138 -6.98 8.40 16.14
C GLN A 138 -5.95 8.01 15.08
N ILE A 139 -5.21 6.95 15.39
CA ILE A 139 -4.28 6.26 14.49
C ILE A 139 -4.75 4.82 14.39
N ILE A 140 -4.90 4.31 13.18
CA ILE A 140 -5.12 2.88 12.93
C ILE A 140 -4.04 2.35 11.99
N ILE A 141 -3.62 1.11 12.20
CA ILE A 141 -2.69 0.38 11.33
C ILE A 141 -3.26 -0.99 11.00
N HIS A 142 -2.93 -1.48 9.80
CA HIS A 142 -3.03 -2.90 9.47
C HIS A 142 -1.63 -3.51 9.50
N VAL A 143 -1.54 -4.73 10.02
CA VAL A 143 -0.29 -5.47 10.14
C VAL A 143 -0.43 -6.87 9.57
N ARG A 144 0.63 -7.33 8.92
CA ARG A 144 0.82 -8.73 8.54
C ARG A 144 1.91 -9.33 9.43
N MET A 145 1.62 -10.48 10.01
CA MET A 145 2.54 -11.21 10.86
C MET A 145 3.21 -12.32 10.04
N LEU A 146 4.54 -12.29 10.00
CA LEU A 146 5.35 -13.12 9.11
C LEU A 146 6.07 -14.25 9.85
N ASP A 147 6.07 -14.20 11.19
CA ASP A 147 6.61 -15.28 12.02
C ASP A 147 5.84 -16.59 11.80
N GLU A 148 6.55 -17.72 11.87
CA GLU A 148 5.95 -19.03 11.64
C GLU A 148 5.13 -19.53 12.84
N SER A 149 5.49 -19.13 14.06
CA SER A 149 4.87 -19.61 15.30
C SER A 149 3.89 -18.58 15.87
N ASN A 150 2.76 -19.05 16.42
CA ASN A 150 1.77 -18.17 17.05
C ASN A 150 2.37 -17.37 18.23
N ALA A 151 3.26 -17.98 19.02
CA ALA A 151 3.88 -17.31 20.16
C ALA A 151 4.79 -16.15 19.73
N ASP A 152 5.54 -16.31 18.64
CA ASP A 152 6.38 -15.25 18.09
C ASP A 152 5.51 -14.14 17.47
N GLN A 153 4.44 -14.49 16.76
CA GLN A 153 3.47 -13.52 16.23
C GLN A 153 2.87 -12.64 17.35
N GLN A 154 2.43 -13.28 18.43
CA GLN A 154 1.90 -12.61 19.62
C GLN A 154 2.94 -11.67 20.25
N GLU A 155 4.15 -12.16 20.46
CA GLU A 155 5.22 -11.36 21.06
C GLU A 155 5.55 -10.11 20.22
N ALA A 156 5.58 -10.26 18.88
CA ALA A 156 5.80 -9.16 17.95
C ALA A 156 4.62 -8.16 17.95
N LEU A 157 3.37 -8.63 18.05
CA LEU A 157 2.18 -7.78 18.23
C LEU A 157 2.29 -6.92 19.49
N GLY A 158 2.75 -7.52 20.59
CA GLY A 158 3.02 -6.79 21.83
C GLY A 158 4.02 -5.65 21.65
N VAL A 159 5.10 -5.88 20.88
CA VAL A 159 6.10 -4.83 20.60
C VAL A 159 5.51 -3.72 19.74
N ILE A 160 4.85 -4.05 18.62
CA ILE A 160 4.34 -3.02 17.72
C ILE A 160 3.20 -2.22 18.35
N GLY A 161 2.36 -2.83 19.19
CA GLY A 161 1.31 -2.12 19.94
C GLY A 161 1.88 -1.11 20.93
N VAL A 162 2.95 -1.47 21.65
CA VAL A 162 3.70 -0.53 22.52
C VAL A 162 4.32 0.59 21.68
N ASN A 163 4.93 0.27 20.52
CA ASN A 163 5.50 1.29 19.64
C ASN A 163 4.44 2.25 19.08
N LEU A 164 3.26 1.74 18.71
CA LEU A 164 2.13 2.56 18.25
C LEU A 164 1.67 3.53 19.32
N LEU A 165 1.48 3.06 20.56
CA LEU A 165 1.10 3.91 21.70
C LEU A 165 2.17 4.95 22.00
N TYR A 166 3.43 4.53 22.05
CA TYR A 166 4.55 5.44 22.31
C TYR A 166 4.65 6.52 21.25
N GLY A 167 4.54 6.13 19.97
CA GLY A 167 4.56 7.07 18.86
C GLY A 167 3.39 8.06 18.90
N ALA A 168 2.18 7.58 19.19
CA ALA A 168 0.99 8.42 19.33
C ALA A 168 1.13 9.47 20.44
N PHE A 169 1.81 9.14 21.55
CA PHE A 169 1.91 10.02 22.71
C PHE A 169 3.10 10.97 22.66
N TYR A 170 4.21 10.57 22.02
CA TYR A 170 5.49 11.28 22.16
C TYR A 170 6.08 11.78 20.85
N TYR A 171 5.53 11.42 19.68
CA TYR A 171 6.01 11.93 18.39
C TYR A 171 4.97 12.83 17.73
N SER A 172 5.39 14.08 17.48
CA SER A 172 4.60 15.06 16.73
C SER A 172 4.80 14.95 15.21
N GLN A 173 5.89 14.32 14.78
CA GLN A 173 6.24 14.12 13.36
C GLN A 173 5.74 12.74 12.90
N PRO A 174 4.80 12.67 11.94
CA PRO A 174 4.26 11.41 11.43
C PRO A 174 5.33 10.47 10.87
N GLU A 175 6.32 11.01 10.18
CA GLU A 175 7.41 10.23 9.58
C GLU A 175 8.25 9.52 10.64
N ARG A 176 8.48 10.18 11.78
CA ARG A 176 9.16 9.60 12.94
C ARG A 176 8.31 8.55 13.64
N LEU A 177 7.00 8.78 13.72
CA LEU A 177 6.07 7.79 14.26
C LEU A 177 6.13 6.50 13.42
N ILE A 178 6.05 6.62 12.10
CA ILE A 178 6.10 5.49 11.17
C ILE A 178 7.41 4.71 11.34
N SER A 179 8.57 5.39 11.27
CA SER A 179 9.86 4.70 11.41
C SER A 179 10.01 4.00 12.75
N SER A 180 9.42 4.56 13.82
CA SER A 180 9.48 3.98 15.16
C SER A 180 8.65 2.70 15.35
N LEU A 181 7.70 2.39 14.45
CA LEU A 181 6.83 1.20 14.57
C LEU A 181 7.64 -0.09 14.55
N GLN A 182 8.76 -0.13 13.82
CA GLN A 182 9.64 -1.30 13.71
C GLN A 182 10.75 -1.34 14.77
N GLU A 183 10.86 -0.33 15.65
CA GLU A 183 11.88 -0.35 16.69
C GLU A 183 11.72 -1.58 17.61
N ASN A 184 12.83 -2.22 17.94
CA ASN A 184 12.84 -3.46 18.74
C ASN A 184 12.11 -4.65 18.09
N LEU A 185 11.86 -4.63 16.78
CA LEU A 185 11.46 -5.80 15.99
C LEU A 185 12.60 -6.23 15.07
N ALA A 186 12.81 -7.54 14.96
CA ALA A 186 13.76 -8.05 13.98
C ALA A 186 13.15 -7.86 12.58
N PRO A 187 13.98 -7.59 11.55
CA PRO A 187 13.49 -7.44 10.18
C PRO A 187 12.67 -8.66 9.75
N GLY A 188 11.55 -8.41 9.08
CA GLY A 188 10.72 -9.47 8.50
C GLY A 188 9.79 -10.19 9.46
N ARG A 189 9.58 -9.70 10.70
CA ARG A 189 8.57 -10.27 11.63
C ARG A 189 7.17 -9.70 11.45
N ILE A 190 7.08 -8.38 11.27
CA ILE A 190 5.83 -7.67 11.01
C ILE A 190 6.00 -6.72 9.83
N GLN A 191 4.98 -6.70 8.97
CA GLN A 191 4.80 -5.71 7.92
C GLN A 191 3.67 -4.77 8.31
N VAL A 192 3.86 -3.45 8.20
CA VAL A 192 2.78 -2.46 8.34
C VAL A 192 2.42 -2.01 6.94
N ASP A 193 1.31 -2.52 6.41
CA ASP A 193 0.89 -2.33 5.02
C ASP A 193 -0.24 -1.29 4.87
N LEU A 194 -0.76 -0.74 5.98
CA LEU A 194 -1.65 0.41 5.99
C LEU A 194 -1.53 1.19 7.28
N ILE A 195 -1.62 2.52 7.19
CA ILE A 195 -1.79 3.42 8.33
C ILE A 195 -2.80 4.52 7.99
N LYS A 196 -3.66 4.90 8.93
CA LYS A 196 -4.58 6.05 8.76
C LYS A 196 -4.60 6.90 10.02
N PHE A 197 -4.36 8.19 9.80
CA PHE A 197 -4.45 9.26 10.78
C PHE A 197 -5.79 10.00 10.63
N SER A 198 -6.42 10.34 11.76
CA SER A 198 -7.70 11.07 11.80
C SER A 198 -7.85 11.88 13.08
N GLY A 199 -8.63 12.97 13.01
CA GLY A 199 -8.87 13.86 14.15
C GLY A 199 -7.96 15.10 14.17
N PRO A 200 -8.14 15.98 15.17
CA PRO A 200 -7.60 17.35 15.16
C PRO A 200 -6.07 17.41 15.11
N SER A 201 -5.36 16.45 15.71
CA SER A 201 -3.89 16.42 15.69
C SER A 201 -3.30 16.15 14.31
N PHE A 202 -4.13 15.68 13.37
CA PHE A 202 -3.71 15.22 12.05
C PHE A 202 -4.43 15.94 10.91
N ALA A 203 -5.10 17.06 11.18
CA ALA A 203 -5.93 17.78 10.20
C ALA A 203 -5.17 18.25 8.94
N LYS A 204 -3.85 18.42 9.02
CA LYS A 204 -2.98 18.83 7.89
C LYS A 204 -2.28 17.68 7.20
N ILE A 205 -2.54 16.44 7.60
CA ILE A 205 -1.86 15.26 7.06
C ILE A 205 -2.65 14.71 5.88
N ASP A 206 -1.97 14.54 4.75
CA ASP A 206 -2.47 13.72 3.66
C ASP A 206 -2.09 12.25 3.91
N ASN A 207 -3.09 11.41 4.20
CA ASN A 207 -2.89 10.00 4.49
C ASN A 207 -2.19 9.26 3.33
N ARG A 208 -2.24 9.79 2.11
CA ARG A 208 -1.60 9.18 0.95
C ARG A 208 -0.08 9.30 1.00
N LEU A 209 0.41 10.46 1.43
CA LEU A 209 1.83 10.67 1.68
C LEU A 209 2.33 9.77 2.81
N ILE A 210 1.54 9.59 3.85
CA ILE A 210 1.91 8.74 4.97
C ILE A 210 2.00 7.27 4.56
N ASN A 211 1.07 6.76 3.75
CA ASN A 211 1.18 5.37 3.29
C ASN A 211 2.33 5.19 2.30
N LEU A 212 2.67 6.21 1.50
CA LEU A 212 3.90 6.21 0.72
C LEU A 212 5.16 6.06 1.61
N GLN A 213 5.16 6.67 2.79
CA GLN A 213 6.25 6.51 3.77
C GLN A 213 6.41 5.06 4.26
N LEU A 214 5.34 4.27 4.33
CA LEU A 214 5.45 2.85 4.66
C LEU A 214 6.33 2.10 3.65
N VAL A 215 6.21 2.43 2.36
CA VAL A 215 7.02 1.80 1.32
C VAL A 215 8.44 2.35 1.32
N SER A 216 8.60 3.69 1.38
CA SER A 216 9.91 4.33 1.32
C SER A 216 10.80 4.03 2.53
N GLN A 217 10.21 3.81 3.70
CA GLN A 217 10.91 3.43 4.93
C GLN A 217 11.03 1.91 5.11
N GLY A 218 10.51 1.10 4.18
CA GLY A 218 10.66 -0.35 4.19
C GLY A 218 9.73 -1.11 5.13
N LEU A 219 8.65 -0.47 5.62
CA LEU A 219 7.64 -1.12 6.45
C LEU A 219 6.72 -2.06 5.66
N THR A 220 6.54 -1.79 4.37
CA THR A 220 5.84 -2.67 3.43
C THR A 220 6.52 -2.65 2.06
N ASP A 221 6.11 -3.58 1.19
CA ASP A 221 6.58 -3.64 -0.19
C ASP A 221 5.68 -2.85 -1.14
N ALA A 222 4.42 -2.66 -0.77
CA ALA A 222 3.45 -1.90 -1.54
C ALA A 222 2.28 -1.36 -0.71
N VAL A 223 1.65 -0.29 -1.20
CA VAL A 223 0.41 0.31 -0.69
C VAL A 223 -0.53 0.62 -1.85
N MET A 224 -1.84 0.66 -1.60
CA MET A 224 -2.85 0.76 -2.67
C MET A 224 -3.95 1.78 -2.36
N PHE A 225 -4.31 2.56 -3.37
CA PHE A 225 -5.28 3.65 -3.33
C PHE A 225 -6.42 3.38 -4.30
N THR A 226 -7.66 3.56 -3.86
CA THR A 226 -8.80 3.61 -4.78
C THR A 226 -8.86 4.95 -5.51
N ALA A 227 -9.70 5.03 -6.55
CA ALA A 227 -9.81 6.23 -7.38
C ALA A 227 -10.30 7.48 -6.63
N ASP A 228 -11.06 7.29 -5.55
CA ASP A 228 -11.49 8.35 -4.61
C ASP A 228 -10.37 8.77 -3.63
N GLY A 229 -9.19 8.16 -3.72
CA GLY A 229 -8.04 8.44 -2.86
C GLY A 229 -8.07 7.71 -1.52
N GLU A 230 -9.05 6.83 -1.28
CA GLU A 230 -9.10 6.05 -0.05
C GLU A 230 -8.04 4.97 0.01
N MET A 231 -7.59 4.71 1.24
CA MET A 231 -6.57 3.72 1.52
C MET A 231 -7.19 2.38 1.80
N VAL A 232 -6.75 1.37 1.06
CA VAL A 232 -7.36 0.04 1.06
C VAL A 232 -6.33 -1.04 1.27
N GLN A 233 -6.74 -2.12 1.93
CA GLN A 233 -5.87 -3.27 2.08
C GLN A 233 -5.96 -4.11 0.78
N PRO A 234 -4.84 -4.58 0.20
CA PRO A 234 -4.82 -5.27 -1.09
C PRO A 234 -5.81 -6.44 -1.24
N SER A 235 -5.97 -7.27 -0.20
CA SER A 235 -6.90 -8.40 -0.21
C SER A 235 -8.38 -7.97 -0.22
N GLU A 236 -8.71 -6.73 0.19
CA GLU A 236 -10.09 -6.22 0.12
C GLU A 236 -10.55 -6.02 -1.33
N ILE A 237 -9.62 -5.69 -2.24
CA ILE A 237 -9.93 -5.42 -3.65
C ILE A 237 -9.53 -6.58 -4.56
N LEU A 238 -8.37 -7.19 -4.33
CA LEU A 238 -7.77 -8.14 -5.27
C LEU A 238 -8.25 -9.58 -5.07
N HIS A 239 -8.87 -9.88 -3.93
CA HIS A 239 -9.24 -11.25 -3.58
C HIS A 239 -10.23 -11.84 -4.59
N LYS A 240 -9.83 -12.95 -5.23
CA LYS A 240 -10.59 -13.66 -6.26
C LYS A 240 -10.95 -12.81 -7.49
N LYS A 241 -10.22 -11.73 -7.76
CA LYS A 241 -10.37 -10.92 -8.96
C LYS A 241 -9.29 -11.24 -9.99
N ALA A 242 -9.63 -11.14 -11.27
CA ALA A 242 -8.63 -11.09 -12.32
C ALA A 242 -7.97 -9.71 -12.28
N ILE A 243 -6.66 -9.64 -12.50
CA ILE A 243 -5.91 -8.39 -12.31
C ILE A 243 -5.26 -8.00 -13.63
N LEU A 244 -5.56 -6.81 -14.13
CA LEU A 244 -4.81 -6.18 -15.21
C LEU A 244 -4.04 -5.02 -14.61
N ILE A 245 -2.73 -4.95 -14.81
CA ILE A 245 -1.89 -3.92 -14.22
C ILE A 245 -0.97 -3.29 -15.27
N GLU A 246 -0.95 -1.97 -15.32
CA GLU A 246 -0.03 -1.20 -16.14
C GLU A 246 0.98 -0.50 -15.22
N ARG A 247 2.27 -0.71 -15.49
CA ARG A 247 3.36 0.00 -14.79
C ARG A 247 3.72 1.26 -15.56
N GLY A 248 3.82 2.39 -14.87
CA GLY A 248 4.20 3.64 -15.51
C GLY A 248 4.61 4.75 -14.54
N SER A 249 5.22 5.80 -15.09
CA SER A 249 5.49 7.02 -14.32
C SER A 249 4.27 7.93 -14.21
N PHE A 250 3.31 7.82 -15.14
CA PHE A 250 2.06 8.60 -15.20
C PHE A 250 2.26 10.12 -15.06
N ARG A 251 3.31 10.64 -15.70
CA ARG A 251 3.75 12.03 -15.56
C ARG A 251 3.85 12.79 -16.90
N PRO A 252 2.72 13.28 -17.45
CA PRO A 252 1.34 12.95 -17.09
C PRO A 252 0.86 11.64 -17.74
N VAL A 253 -0.37 11.23 -17.46
CA VAL A 253 -1.08 10.23 -18.26
C VAL A 253 -1.36 10.80 -19.66
N THR A 254 -1.12 10.01 -20.70
CA THR A 254 -1.25 10.43 -22.11
C THR A 254 -2.25 9.56 -22.87
N TYR A 255 -2.63 9.96 -24.09
CA TYR A 255 -3.41 9.08 -24.96
C TYR A 255 -2.72 7.75 -25.23
N ALA A 256 -1.39 7.70 -25.37
CA ALA A 256 -0.65 6.45 -25.55
C ALA A 256 -0.80 5.50 -24.35
N THR A 257 -0.79 6.06 -23.13
CA THR A 257 -1.01 5.30 -21.89
C THR A 257 -2.41 4.65 -21.90
N ASN A 258 -3.45 5.44 -22.17
CA ASN A 258 -4.82 4.93 -22.20
C ASN A 258 -5.06 3.92 -23.33
N ASP A 259 -4.51 4.17 -24.53
CA ASP A 259 -4.67 3.30 -25.69
C ASP A 259 -4.02 1.92 -25.45
N MET A 260 -2.84 1.91 -24.82
CA MET A 260 -2.18 0.69 -24.37
C MET A 260 -3.02 -0.08 -23.35
N LEU A 261 -3.58 0.61 -22.35
CA LEU A 261 -4.42 -0.03 -21.34
C LEU A 261 -5.72 -0.59 -21.92
N GLU A 262 -6.40 0.18 -22.78
CA GLU A 262 -7.66 -0.18 -23.40
C GLU A 262 -7.50 -1.36 -24.37
N GLY A 263 -6.47 -1.32 -25.21
CA GLY A 263 -6.13 -2.42 -26.11
C GLY A 263 -5.83 -3.71 -25.36
N ALA A 264 -5.05 -3.64 -24.28
CA ALA A 264 -4.80 -4.80 -23.41
C ALA A 264 -6.06 -5.29 -22.70
N ARG A 265 -6.89 -4.38 -22.16
CA ARG A 265 -8.12 -4.71 -21.46
C ARG A 265 -9.10 -5.48 -22.34
N GLY A 266 -9.24 -5.07 -23.60
CA GLY A 266 -10.11 -5.75 -24.57
C GLY A 266 -9.69 -7.21 -24.82
N GLN A 267 -8.39 -7.48 -24.92
CA GLN A 267 -7.85 -8.84 -25.07
C GLN A 267 -7.97 -9.64 -23.76
N PHE A 268 -7.61 -9.03 -22.64
CA PHE A 268 -7.62 -9.64 -21.32
C PHE A 268 -9.01 -10.12 -20.89
N LEU A 269 -10.06 -9.32 -21.11
CA LEU A 269 -11.44 -9.72 -20.78
C LEU A 269 -11.91 -10.92 -21.62
N LYS A 270 -11.56 -10.95 -22.92
CA LYS A 270 -11.90 -12.06 -23.81
C LYS A 270 -11.22 -13.36 -23.39
N GLU A 271 -9.95 -13.29 -22.98
CA GLU A 271 -9.16 -14.48 -22.61
C GLU A 271 -9.45 -14.97 -21.20
N SER A 272 -9.59 -14.07 -20.24
CA SER A 272 -9.86 -14.42 -18.85
C SER A 272 -11.27 -14.99 -18.65
N GLY A 273 -12.20 -14.68 -19.56
CA GLY A 273 -13.62 -15.02 -19.43
C GLY A 273 -14.30 -14.35 -18.23
N CYS A 274 -13.63 -13.37 -17.60
CA CYS A 274 -14.15 -12.65 -16.45
C CYS A 274 -15.03 -11.47 -16.89
N SER A 275 -16.04 -11.15 -16.10
CA SER A 275 -16.79 -9.90 -16.27
C SER A 275 -15.93 -8.70 -15.88
N GLU A 276 -16.37 -7.49 -16.25
CA GLU A 276 -15.71 -6.26 -15.82
C GLU A 276 -15.73 -6.12 -14.28
N GLU A 277 -16.82 -6.53 -13.63
CA GLU A 277 -16.94 -6.50 -12.17
C GLU A 277 -15.95 -7.45 -11.46
N ASP A 278 -15.57 -8.54 -12.12
CA ASP A 278 -14.61 -9.52 -11.64
C ASP A 278 -13.16 -9.22 -12.04
N THR A 279 -12.93 -8.07 -12.68
CA THR A 279 -11.63 -7.60 -13.12
C THR A 279 -11.25 -6.31 -12.41
N VAL A 280 -10.03 -6.27 -11.86
CA VAL A 280 -9.46 -5.05 -11.26
C VAL A 280 -8.35 -4.55 -12.17
N VAL A 281 -8.44 -3.27 -12.53
CA VAL A 281 -7.39 -2.56 -13.29
C VAL A 281 -6.57 -1.72 -12.31
N LEU A 282 -5.26 -1.95 -12.30
CA LEU A 282 -4.31 -1.26 -11.43
C LEU A 282 -3.31 -0.44 -12.24
N MET A 283 -2.97 0.74 -11.74
CA MET A 283 -1.90 1.58 -12.25
C MET A 283 -0.76 1.54 -11.24
N GLU A 284 0.36 0.94 -11.60
CA GLU A 284 1.50 0.78 -10.70
C GLU A 284 2.57 1.84 -10.95
N MET A 285 2.95 2.55 -9.87
CA MET A 285 4.13 3.39 -9.84
C MET A 285 5.14 2.77 -8.89
N THR A 286 6.36 2.57 -9.37
CA THR A 286 7.46 2.14 -8.51
C THR A 286 8.03 3.33 -7.74
N LEU A 287 8.65 3.09 -6.58
CA LEU A 287 9.40 4.13 -5.86
C LEU A 287 10.46 4.77 -6.75
N GLU A 288 11.09 4.00 -7.63
CA GLU A 288 12.08 4.52 -8.58
C GLU A 288 11.47 5.53 -9.55
N ASN A 289 10.21 5.34 -9.98
CA ASN A 289 9.50 6.35 -10.77
C ASN A 289 9.19 7.64 -10.00
N LEU A 290 9.20 7.60 -8.66
CA LEU A 290 8.88 8.72 -7.77
C LEU A 290 10.13 9.46 -7.26
N LEU A 291 11.32 8.88 -7.41
CA LEU A 291 12.58 9.52 -7.08
C LEU A 291 13.00 10.46 -8.22
N SER A 292 12.87 11.77 -8.01
CA SER A 292 13.43 12.80 -8.90
C SER A 292 14.80 13.21 -8.36
N GLU A 293 15.88 13.04 -9.13
CA GLU A 293 17.25 13.40 -8.71
C GLU A 293 17.69 12.72 -7.39
N GLY A 294 17.12 11.54 -7.10
CA GLY A 294 17.40 10.78 -5.88
C GLY A 294 16.56 11.18 -4.66
N GLN A 295 15.63 12.13 -4.77
CA GLN A 295 14.71 12.51 -3.70
C GLN A 295 13.25 12.32 -4.08
N LEU A 296 12.43 11.91 -3.11
CA LEU A 296 11.01 11.73 -3.30
C LEU A 296 10.31 13.10 -3.31
N ASN A 297 9.64 13.42 -4.43
CA ASN A 297 8.88 14.67 -4.55
C ASN A 297 7.41 14.43 -4.19
N HIS A 298 7.01 14.83 -2.97
CA HIS A 298 5.63 14.65 -2.47
C HIS A 298 4.57 15.33 -3.34
N ALA A 299 4.83 16.54 -3.85
CA ALA A 299 3.88 17.26 -4.69
C ALA A 299 3.69 16.59 -6.05
N ASP A 300 4.78 16.10 -6.64
CA ASP A 300 4.75 15.36 -7.90
C ASP A 300 4.03 14.01 -7.75
N PHE A 301 4.24 13.31 -6.64
CA PHE A 301 3.49 12.10 -6.30
C PHE A 301 1.98 12.37 -6.19
N LEU A 302 1.58 13.37 -5.40
CA LEU A 302 0.17 13.72 -5.22
C LEU A 302 -0.48 14.11 -6.56
N ALA A 303 0.21 14.88 -7.40
CA ALA A 303 -0.28 15.24 -8.73
C ALA A 303 -0.58 14.01 -9.60
N ARG A 304 0.29 12.99 -9.58
CA ARG A 304 0.08 11.74 -10.32
C ARG A 304 -1.11 10.95 -9.77
N VAL A 305 -1.23 10.84 -8.45
CA VAL A 305 -2.36 10.16 -7.79
C VAL A 305 -3.67 10.88 -8.08
N ASP A 306 -3.70 12.21 -8.02
CA ASP A 306 -4.89 13.02 -8.31
C ASP A 306 -5.35 12.86 -9.77
N ILE A 307 -4.41 12.83 -10.72
CA ILE A 307 -4.73 12.59 -12.14
C ILE A 307 -5.29 11.18 -12.35
N LEU A 308 -4.66 10.16 -11.75
CA LEU A 308 -5.15 8.78 -11.85
C LEU A 308 -6.52 8.62 -11.20
N GLY A 309 -6.76 9.27 -10.05
CA GLY A 309 -8.06 9.31 -9.38
C GLY A 309 -9.13 9.98 -10.22
N ALA A 310 -8.82 11.11 -10.86
CA ALA A 310 -9.74 11.80 -11.79
C ALA A 310 -10.12 10.93 -13.00
N LEU A 311 -9.24 10.01 -13.40
CA LEU A 311 -9.49 9.01 -14.45
C LEU A 311 -10.17 7.73 -13.92
N GLY A 312 -10.58 7.68 -12.66
CA GLY A 312 -11.24 6.52 -12.07
C GLY A 312 -10.31 5.33 -11.83
N ARG A 313 -8.98 5.54 -11.74
CA ARG A 313 -7.99 4.45 -11.67
C ARG A 313 -7.56 4.14 -10.23
N THR A 314 -7.48 2.84 -9.92
CA THR A 314 -6.88 2.35 -8.67
C THR A 314 -5.36 2.33 -8.82
N VAL A 315 -4.64 2.84 -7.82
CA VAL A 315 -3.19 3.04 -7.87
C VAL A 315 -2.50 2.08 -6.90
N LEU A 316 -1.45 1.40 -7.37
CA LEU A 316 -0.53 0.62 -6.55
C LEU A 316 0.82 1.33 -6.50
N ILE A 317 1.36 1.59 -5.32
CA ILE A 317 2.72 2.08 -5.17
C ILE A 317 3.58 0.97 -4.62
N SER A 318 4.71 0.68 -5.25
CA SER A 318 5.53 -0.47 -4.90
C SER A 318 7.02 -0.14 -4.87
N LYS A 319 7.81 -0.98 -4.18
CA LYS A 319 9.27 -1.00 -4.33
C LYS A 319 9.77 -2.11 -5.27
N PHE A 320 8.87 -2.70 -6.06
CA PHE A 320 9.22 -3.81 -6.95
C PHE A 320 9.89 -3.29 -8.21
N GLY A 321 11.23 -3.23 -8.22
CA GLY A 321 11.98 -2.97 -9.46
C GLY A 321 11.68 -4.04 -10.51
N GLU A 322 11.80 -5.31 -10.13
CA GLU A 322 11.66 -6.44 -11.05
C GLU A 322 10.21 -6.95 -11.14
N TYR A 323 9.72 -7.20 -12.36
CA TYR A 323 8.34 -7.65 -12.61
C TYR A 323 8.01 -9.00 -11.94
N TYR A 324 8.97 -9.91 -11.79
CA TYR A 324 8.71 -11.18 -11.09
C TYR A 324 8.34 -10.99 -9.62
N ARG A 325 8.80 -9.91 -8.96
CA ARG A 325 8.42 -9.58 -7.58
C ARG A 325 7.00 -9.04 -7.52
N LEU A 326 6.61 -8.18 -8.46
CA LEU A 326 5.24 -7.71 -8.60
C LEU A 326 4.28 -8.87 -8.87
N ALA A 327 4.63 -9.77 -9.80
CA ALA A 327 3.87 -10.98 -10.10
C ALA A 327 3.70 -11.86 -8.85
N GLY A 328 4.79 -12.08 -8.11
CA GLY A 328 4.78 -12.82 -6.85
C GLY A 328 3.89 -12.15 -5.79
N TYR A 329 3.92 -10.82 -5.69
CA TYR A 329 3.07 -10.05 -4.78
C TYR A 329 1.58 -10.22 -5.09
N LEU A 330 1.18 -10.03 -6.35
CA LEU A 330 -0.21 -10.11 -6.80
C LEU A 330 -0.79 -11.53 -6.69
N SER A 331 0.02 -12.53 -7.00
CA SER A 331 -0.37 -13.96 -6.94
C SER A 331 -0.71 -14.43 -5.51
N ARG A 332 -0.34 -13.67 -4.47
CA ARG A 332 -0.74 -13.97 -3.09
C ARG A 332 -2.22 -13.67 -2.84
N TYR A 333 -2.81 -12.75 -3.59
CA TYR A 333 -4.19 -12.29 -3.37
C TYR A 333 -5.20 -12.94 -4.30
N THR A 334 -4.74 -13.48 -5.44
CA THR A 334 -5.63 -14.12 -6.41
C THR A 334 -4.96 -15.32 -7.07
N ASN A 335 -5.78 -16.30 -7.41
CA ASN A 335 -5.43 -17.41 -8.31
C ASN A 335 -6.08 -17.25 -9.69
N ARG A 336 -6.76 -16.13 -9.96
CA ARG A 336 -7.27 -15.79 -11.29
C ARG A 336 -6.14 -15.20 -12.14
N MET A 337 -6.44 -15.01 -13.42
CA MET A 337 -5.51 -14.48 -14.41
C MET A 337 -4.95 -13.11 -14.01
N ILE A 338 -3.64 -12.92 -14.24
CA ILE A 338 -2.93 -11.65 -14.06
C ILE A 338 -2.37 -11.22 -15.42
N GLY A 339 -2.64 -10.00 -15.85
CA GLY A 339 -2.11 -9.39 -17.06
C GLY A 339 -1.19 -8.22 -16.72
N LEU A 340 0.03 -8.23 -17.22
CA LEU A 340 0.95 -7.08 -17.15
C LEU A 340 0.91 -6.33 -18.49
N VAL A 341 0.53 -5.07 -18.46
CA VAL A 341 0.49 -4.18 -19.63
C VAL A 341 1.78 -3.38 -19.68
N MET A 342 2.44 -3.37 -20.85
CA MET A 342 3.71 -2.67 -21.03
C MET A 342 4.01 -2.39 -22.51
N GLY A 343 4.96 -1.50 -22.78
CA GLY A 343 5.51 -1.32 -24.12
C GLY A 343 6.67 -2.27 -24.44
N VAL A 344 7.04 -2.37 -25.72
CA VAL A 344 8.25 -3.07 -26.18
C VAL A 344 9.52 -2.71 -25.39
N PRO A 345 9.80 -1.43 -25.01
CA PRO A 345 10.98 -1.11 -24.22
C PRO A 345 11.07 -1.88 -22.89
N SER A 346 9.97 -2.01 -22.16
CA SER A 346 9.92 -2.75 -20.90
C SER A 346 10.03 -4.26 -21.11
N LEU A 347 9.51 -4.79 -22.23
CA LEU A 347 9.73 -6.19 -22.60
C LEU A 347 11.23 -6.48 -22.81
N ILE A 348 11.95 -5.57 -23.47
CA ILE A 348 13.39 -5.69 -23.66
C ILE A 348 14.11 -5.68 -22.30
N GLU A 349 13.70 -4.82 -21.37
CA GLU A 349 14.25 -4.78 -20.00
C GLU A 349 14.01 -6.09 -19.23
N ILE A 350 12.85 -6.72 -19.38
CA ILE A 350 12.55 -8.03 -18.76
C ILE A 350 13.55 -9.11 -19.22
N LEU A 351 14.07 -8.99 -20.44
CA LEU A 351 15.00 -9.94 -21.04
C LEU A 351 16.48 -9.58 -20.78
N ASP A 352 16.76 -8.52 -20.02
CA ASP A 352 18.10 -8.12 -19.64
C ASP A 352 18.58 -8.89 -18.39
N GLU A 353 19.55 -9.79 -18.58
CA GLU A 353 20.06 -10.68 -17.52
C GLU A 353 20.70 -9.94 -16.34
N LYS A 354 21.09 -8.67 -16.51
CA LYS A 354 21.72 -7.88 -15.43
C LYS A 354 20.81 -7.73 -14.20
N TYR A 355 19.49 -7.80 -14.38
CA TYR A 355 18.52 -7.68 -13.29
C TYR A 355 18.38 -8.96 -12.45
N TYR A 356 18.98 -10.07 -12.88
CA TYR A 356 18.79 -11.39 -12.26
C TYR A 356 20.08 -12.01 -11.72
N LEU A 357 21.17 -11.23 -11.63
CA LEU A 357 22.47 -11.69 -11.12
C LEU A 357 22.44 -12.16 -9.66
N ASN A 358 21.43 -11.73 -8.89
CA ASN A 358 21.24 -12.11 -7.49
C ASN A 358 20.36 -13.36 -7.30
N LEU A 359 19.89 -13.99 -8.38
CA LEU A 359 19.09 -15.23 -8.34
C LEU A 359 19.98 -16.42 -8.73
N GLU A 360 19.88 -17.51 -7.97
CA GLU A 360 20.69 -18.73 -8.22
C GLU A 360 20.43 -19.31 -9.62
N GLY A 361 19.17 -19.29 -10.08
CA GLY A 361 18.78 -19.71 -11.42
C GLY A 361 18.68 -18.57 -12.44
N GLY A 362 19.18 -17.37 -12.13
CA GLY A 362 19.21 -16.22 -13.03
C GLY A 362 17.86 -15.89 -13.68
N ILE A 363 17.88 -15.59 -14.98
CA ILE A 363 16.67 -15.22 -15.74
C ILE A 363 15.64 -16.36 -15.81
N LEU A 364 16.07 -17.62 -15.84
CA LEU A 364 15.14 -18.76 -15.89
C LEU A 364 14.32 -18.85 -14.60
N GLU A 365 14.97 -18.63 -13.45
CA GLU A 365 14.27 -18.55 -12.17
C GLU A 365 13.32 -17.35 -12.12
N ALA A 366 13.75 -16.18 -12.60
CA ALA A 366 12.92 -14.98 -12.61
C ALA A 366 11.64 -15.17 -13.45
N LEU A 367 11.78 -15.63 -14.71
CA LEU A 367 10.63 -15.83 -15.60
C LEU A 367 9.76 -17.00 -15.14
N GLY A 368 10.35 -18.07 -14.60
CA GLY A 368 9.61 -19.18 -14.00
C GLY A 368 8.79 -18.77 -12.77
N ARG A 369 9.26 -17.79 -11.99
CA ARG A 369 8.48 -17.16 -10.91
C ARG A 369 7.40 -16.21 -11.45
N MET A 370 7.72 -15.43 -12.49
CA MET A 370 6.84 -14.42 -13.06
C MET A 370 5.60 -15.02 -13.73
N PHE A 371 5.78 -16.05 -14.56
CA PHE A 371 4.70 -16.65 -15.35
C PHE A 371 3.89 -17.72 -14.60
N LYS A 372 4.02 -17.77 -13.26
CA LYS A 372 3.15 -18.62 -12.43
C LYS A 372 1.68 -18.20 -12.57
N HIS A 373 0.78 -19.17 -12.35
CA HIS A 373 -0.67 -18.94 -12.34
C HIS A 373 -1.24 -18.32 -13.63
N GLY A 374 -0.59 -18.56 -14.77
CA GLY A 374 -1.09 -18.10 -16.07
C GLY A 374 -0.99 -16.59 -16.26
N LEU A 375 -0.01 -15.94 -15.62
CA LEU A 375 0.28 -14.54 -15.89
C LEU A 375 0.65 -14.35 -17.37
N LYS A 376 0.22 -13.23 -17.96
CA LYS A 376 0.56 -12.87 -19.35
C LYS A 376 1.06 -11.44 -19.46
N LEU A 377 1.93 -11.19 -20.44
CA LEU A 377 2.33 -9.85 -20.85
C LEU A 377 1.49 -9.42 -22.06
N TYR A 378 0.92 -8.22 -21.99
CA TYR A 378 0.27 -7.53 -23.09
C TYR A 378 1.18 -6.39 -23.53
N VAL A 379 1.74 -6.52 -24.72
CA VAL A 379 2.86 -5.70 -25.18
C VAL A 379 2.41 -4.76 -26.27
N TYR A 380 2.45 -3.47 -25.96
CA TYR A 380 2.15 -2.37 -26.85
C TYR A 380 3.32 -2.13 -27.82
N PRO A 381 3.05 -2.03 -29.13
CA PRO A 381 4.12 -1.82 -30.11
C PRO A 381 4.74 -0.44 -29.97
N MET A 382 5.90 -0.26 -30.59
CA MET A 382 6.58 1.03 -30.68
C MET A 382 6.98 1.34 -32.12
N ILE A 383 7.28 2.60 -32.40
CA ILE A 383 7.94 2.98 -33.66
C ILE A 383 9.45 2.90 -33.43
N ASP A 384 10.13 2.16 -34.31
CA ASP A 384 11.58 2.20 -34.38
C ASP A 384 11.99 3.53 -35.01
N GLU A 385 12.64 4.40 -34.24
CA GLU A 385 13.02 5.75 -34.68
C GLU A 385 14.04 5.76 -35.83
N THR A 386 14.80 4.67 -36.01
CA THR A 386 15.81 4.57 -37.07
C THR A 386 15.17 4.22 -38.42
N THR A 387 14.21 3.29 -38.40
CA THR A 387 13.60 2.72 -39.61
C THR A 387 12.21 3.26 -39.91
N GLY A 388 11.56 3.89 -38.93
CA GLY A 388 10.15 4.31 -38.98
C GLY A 388 9.15 3.14 -38.97
N ALA A 389 9.62 1.90 -38.83
CA ALA A 389 8.78 0.71 -38.83
C ALA A 389 8.13 0.49 -37.46
N ILE A 390 6.96 -0.17 -37.46
CA ILE A 390 6.32 -0.61 -36.21
C ILE A 390 7.01 -1.89 -35.74
N LEU A 391 7.63 -1.81 -34.57
CA LEU A 391 8.21 -2.92 -33.85
C LEU A 391 7.18 -3.47 -32.85
N SER A 392 6.80 -4.72 -33.03
CA SER A 392 5.88 -5.46 -32.16
C SER A 392 6.65 -6.50 -31.34
N ALA A 393 6.02 -7.10 -30.33
CA ALA A 393 6.68 -8.02 -29.40
C ALA A 393 7.38 -9.19 -30.10
N THR A 394 6.71 -9.83 -31.07
CA THR A 394 7.26 -10.99 -31.81
C THR A 394 8.48 -10.65 -32.68
N LYS A 395 8.71 -9.36 -32.96
CA LYS A 395 9.81 -8.86 -33.79
C LYS A 395 10.99 -8.34 -32.97
N VAL A 396 10.91 -8.40 -31.64
CA VAL A 396 12.00 -7.97 -30.75
C VAL A 396 13.22 -8.85 -30.95
N HIS A 397 14.38 -8.21 -31.12
CA HIS A 397 15.66 -8.90 -31.22
C HIS A 397 16.22 -9.14 -29.81
N VAL A 398 16.39 -10.41 -29.45
CA VAL A 398 16.92 -10.82 -28.15
C VAL A 398 18.35 -11.37 -28.29
N ALA A 399 19.08 -11.39 -27.17
CA ALA A 399 20.43 -11.97 -27.12
C ALA A 399 20.41 -13.43 -27.62
N PRO A 400 21.46 -13.90 -28.34
CA PRO A 400 21.45 -15.23 -28.96
C PRO A 400 21.14 -16.39 -28.00
N ASN A 401 21.62 -16.30 -26.76
CA ASN A 401 21.37 -17.29 -25.70
C ASN A 401 19.92 -17.31 -25.20
N LEU A 402 19.16 -16.22 -25.40
CA LEU A 402 17.76 -16.11 -24.94
C LEU A 402 16.74 -16.44 -26.03
N ARG A 403 17.15 -16.65 -27.30
CA ARG A 403 16.22 -16.86 -28.43
C ARG A 403 15.24 -17.99 -28.21
N ALA A 404 15.72 -19.15 -27.77
CA ALA A 404 14.86 -20.31 -27.54
C ALA A 404 13.86 -20.07 -26.40
N LEU A 405 14.31 -19.41 -25.33
CA LEU A 405 13.45 -19.04 -24.20
C LEU A 405 12.39 -18.03 -24.63
N PHE A 406 12.77 -16.99 -25.37
CA PHE A 406 11.84 -15.99 -25.86
C PHE A 406 10.80 -16.59 -26.82
N GLN A 407 11.24 -17.44 -27.76
CA GLN A 407 10.34 -18.15 -28.67
C GLN A 407 9.35 -19.03 -27.89
N TYR A 408 9.81 -19.74 -26.86
CA TYR A 408 8.94 -20.51 -25.98
C TYR A 408 7.86 -19.64 -25.32
N LEU A 409 8.20 -18.44 -24.86
CA LEU A 409 7.23 -17.52 -24.24
C LEU A 409 6.18 -17.02 -25.23
N ILE A 410 6.59 -16.76 -26.49
CA ILE A 410 5.68 -16.35 -27.57
C ILE A 410 4.76 -17.51 -27.98
N ASP A 411 5.33 -18.69 -28.25
CA ASP A 411 4.59 -19.87 -28.72
C ASP A 411 3.55 -20.37 -27.72
N ASN A 412 3.82 -20.19 -26.42
CA ASN A 412 2.91 -20.55 -25.33
C ASN A 412 1.98 -19.39 -24.91
N CYS A 413 1.95 -18.30 -25.68
CA CYS A 413 1.10 -17.12 -25.45
C CYS A 413 1.30 -16.46 -24.07
N TYR A 414 2.49 -16.56 -23.48
CA TYR A 414 2.85 -15.80 -22.28
C TYR A 414 3.09 -14.33 -22.61
N ILE A 415 3.46 -14.02 -23.86
CA ILE A 415 3.66 -12.68 -24.39
C ILE A 415 2.70 -12.51 -25.56
N GLN A 416 1.86 -11.47 -25.50
CA GLN A 416 0.85 -11.18 -26.51
C GLN A 416 0.97 -9.74 -26.98
N GLU A 417 0.80 -9.54 -28.28
CA GLU A 417 0.81 -8.21 -28.89
C GLU A 417 -0.55 -7.54 -28.71
N ILE A 418 -0.54 -6.28 -28.29
CA ILE A 418 -1.74 -5.45 -28.32
C ILE A 418 -2.00 -5.08 -29.77
N ALA A 419 -3.07 -5.63 -30.33
CA ALA A 419 -3.43 -5.50 -31.75
C ALA A 419 -4.43 -4.36 -32.00
N ASP A 420 -5.22 -4.01 -31.00
CA ASP A 420 -6.18 -2.91 -31.05
C ASP A 420 -5.53 -1.67 -30.43
N TYR A 421 -5.02 -0.78 -31.30
CA TYR A 421 -4.34 0.45 -30.90
C TYR A 421 -4.38 1.48 -32.03
N ARG A 422 -4.20 2.75 -31.67
CA ARG A 422 -4.12 3.87 -32.61
C ARG A 422 -2.68 4.18 -32.97
N LYS A 423 -2.34 4.01 -34.25
CA LYS A 423 -0.99 4.30 -34.78
C LYS A 423 -0.50 5.72 -34.50
N ASP A 424 -1.39 6.70 -34.52
CA ASP A 424 -1.04 8.11 -34.25
C ASP A 424 -0.54 8.30 -32.81
N PHE A 425 -1.05 7.51 -31.87
CA PHE A 425 -0.67 7.59 -30.46
C PHE A 425 0.69 6.96 -30.17
N LEU A 426 1.22 6.12 -31.07
CA LEU A 426 2.59 5.58 -30.94
C LEU A 426 3.68 6.65 -30.89
N ARG A 427 3.39 7.86 -31.38
CA ARG A 427 4.31 9.00 -31.38
C ARG A 427 4.19 9.89 -30.14
N ILE A 428 3.28 9.56 -29.22
CA ILE A 428 3.06 10.30 -27.99
C ILE A 428 3.93 9.69 -26.90
N TYR A 429 4.99 10.41 -26.53
CA TYR A 429 5.91 10.01 -25.47
C TYR A 429 5.71 10.87 -24.22
N PRO A 430 5.48 10.30 -23.02
CA PRO A 430 5.26 11.07 -21.79
C PRO A 430 6.36 12.10 -21.49
N ALA A 431 7.63 11.75 -21.76
CA ALA A 431 8.75 12.67 -21.57
C ALA A 431 8.65 13.92 -22.47
N THR A 432 8.21 13.75 -23.71
CA THR A 432 8.00 14.85 -24.67
C THR A 432 6.82 15.71 -24.25
N VAL A 433 5.71 15.10 -23.80
CA VAL A 433 4.54 15.82 -23.28
C VAL A 433 4.94 16.69 -22.07
N LEU A 434 5.69 16.13 -21.13
CA LEU A 434 6.19 16.83 -19.96
C LEU A 434 7.12 18.00 -20.32
N ALA A 435 8.00 17.80 -21.31
CA ALA A 435 8.90 18.87 -21.78
C ALA A 435 8.11 20.03 -22.39
N LYS A 436 7.11 19.73 -23.24
CA LYS A 436 6.21 20.74 -23.84
C LYS A 436 5.41 21.50 -22.78
N LEU A 437 4.85 20.77 -21.81
CA LEU A 437 4.12 21.35 -20.67
C LEU A 437 4.98 22.36 -19.91
N LYS A 438 6.22 22.01 -19.56
CA LYS A 438 7.15 22.90 -18.85
C LYS A 438 7.61 24.10 -19.69
N ALA A 439 7.68 23.93 -21.01
CA ALA A 439 8.03 25.00 -21.93
C ALA A 439 6.87 25.96 -22.24
N GLY A 440 5.65 25.68 -21.76
CA GLY A 440 4.45 26.45 -22.08
C GLY A 440 3.91 26.22 -23.50
N ASP A 441 4.36 25.15 -24.18
CA ASP A 441 3.92 24.79 -25.53
C ASP A 441 2.55 24.10 -25.47
N LYS A 442 1.48 24.82 -25.83
CA LYS A 442 0.08 24.33 -25.76
C LYS A 442 -0.21 23.05 -26.56
N SER A 443 0.66 22.63 -27.48
CA SER A 443 0.47 21.36 -28.21
C SER A 443 0.47 20.12 -27.32
N TRP A 444 0.92 20.20 -26.05
CA TRP A 444 0.79 19.09 -25.10
C TRP A 444 -0.67 18.74 -24.79
N GLU A 445 -1.60 19.71 -24.89
CA GLU A 445 -3.03 19.50 -24.60
C GLU A 445 -3.68 18.52 -25.58
N GLU A 446 -3.16 18.42 -26.80
CA GLU A 446 -3.63 17.47 -27.83
C GLU A 446 -3.12 16.04 -27.60
N MET A 447 -2.20 15.84 -26.65
CA MET A 447 -1.52 14.57 -26.39
C MET A 447 -2.07 13.84 -25.15
N VAL A 448 -3.00 14.46 -24.42
CA VAL A 448 -3.56 13.94 -23.18
C VAL A 448 -5.10 14.02 -23.21
N PRO A 449 -5.81 13.18 -22.42
CA PRO A 449 -7.25 13.33 -22.26
C PRO A 449 -7.66 14.72 -21.75
N PRO A 450 -8.83 15.25 -22.14
CA PRO A 450 -9.28 16.58 -21.73
C PRO A 450 -9.33 16.77 -20.21
N GLU A 451 -9.74 15.74 -19.47
CA GLU A 451 -9.81 15.75 -18.00
C GLU A 451 -8.41 15.91 -17.39
N VAL A 452 -7.40 15.27 -17.99
CA VAL A 452 -5.99 15.40 -17.58
C VAL A 452 -5.47 16.81 -17.87
N ALA A 453 -5.79 17.36 -19.05
CA ALA A 453 -5.41 18.73 -19.38
C ALA A 453 -6.06 19.74 -18.41
N GLN A 454 -7.33 19.54 -18.07
CA GLN A 454 -8.07 20.39 -17.15
C GLN A 454 -7.44 20.38 -15.75
N ILE A 455 -7.25 19.20 -15.13
CA ILE A 455 -6.72 19.12 -13.78
C ILE A 455 -5.28 19.65 -13.69
N ILE A 456 -4.45 19.43 -14.70
CA ILE A 456 -3.09 19.98 -14.76
C ILE A 456 -3.12 21.51 -14.75
N LYS A 457 -4.02 22.13 -15.52
CA LYS A 457 -4.16 23.59 -15.59
C LYS A 457 -4.72 24.17 -14.31
N GLU A 458 -5.76 23.55 -13.74
CA GLU A 458 -6.42 24.02 -12.51
C GLU A 458 -5.53 23.91 -11.27
N ARG A 459 -4.69 22.88 -11.19
CA ARG A 459 -3.83 22.60 -10.03
C ARG A 459 -2.37 22.98 -10.24
N GLU A 460 -2.05 23.54 -11.40
CA GLU A 460 -0.69 23.92 -11.82
C GLU A 460 0.33 22.77 -11.69
N PHE A 461 -0.09 21.55 -12.01
CA PHE A 461 0.73 20.36 -11.87
C PHE A 461 1.90 20.31 -12.85
N PHE A 462 2.94 19.54 -12.48
CA PHE A 462 4.12 19.25 -13.30
C PHE A 462 4.92 20.47 -13.78
N GLY A 463 4.78 21.60 -13.09
CA GLY A 463 5.44 22.85 -13.45
C GLY A 463 4.71 23.63 -14.55
N TYR A 464 3.42 23.35 -14.77
CA TYR A 464 2.56 24.19 -15.59
C TYR A 464 2.57 25.61 -15.04
N ARG A 465 2.74 26.59 -15.94
CA ARG A 465 2.65 28.01 -15.61
C ARG A 465 1.55 28.59 -16.48
N ALA A 466 0.52 29.13 -15.84
CA ALA A 466 -0.48 29.91 -16.56
C ALA A 466 0.23 31.05 -17.31
N ALA A 467 -0.17 31.30 -18.56
CA ALA A 467 0.29 32.48 -19.26
C ALA A 467 -0.16 33.70 -18.45
N VAL A 468 0.80 34.46 -17.89
CA VAL A 468 0.50 35.74 -17.25
C VAL A 468 -0.15 36.60 -18.32
N ALA A 469 -1.42 36.97 -18.13
CA ALA A 469 -2.10 37.89 -19.02
C ALA A 469 -1.29 39.19 -19.05
N ALA A 470 -0.73 39.51 -20.23
CA ALA A 470 0.06 40.71 -20.47
C ALA A 470 -0.82 41.96 -20.50
#